data_AF-A0A7S3II13-F1
#
_entry.id   AF-A0A7S3II13-F1
#
_cell.length_a   1.000
_cell.length_b   1.000
_cell.length_c   1.000
_cell.angle_alpha   90.00
_cell.angle_beta   90.00
_cell.angle_gamma   90.00
#
_symmetry.space_group_name_H-M   'P 1'
#
loop_
_entity.id
_entity.type
_entity.pdbx_description
1 polymer ?
#
loop_
_entity_poly.entity_id
_entity_poly.type
_entity_poly.pdbx_seq_one_letter_code
_entity_poly.pdbx_strand_id
1 'polypeptide(L)'
;SPINLMDPLGPYGYVYGNVIPHEIEQLEIAYQDPAPGSSMTYEKKNFFMFLDKLPEGSDESYISSKLAQRIYDYNYTKFYPTSFHVHHKTEHQFNGNFYDTSMHTNHYVDSPSSNDGSDLRMLTLSFEFSIENYDRSVSLEESIVINNFFDDLNLMNRSSSSESPVIDELRFREFMDTFDYEHRWVYLGGAAFPPCDQ
;
A
#
# COMPACT_ATOMS: atom_id res chain seq x y z
N SER A 1 1.60 -6.71 -25.22
CA SER A 1 0.31 -6.90 -25.91
C SER A 1 -0.76 -6.68 -24.87
N PRO A 2 -1.64 -5.66 -24.94
CA PRO A 2 -2.62 -5.46 -23.88
C PRO A 2 -3.75 -6.47 -24.13
N ILE A 3 -3.82 -7.48 -23.27
CA ILE A 3 -4.87 -8.50 -23.34
C ILE A 3 -6.07 -7.98 -22.55
N ASN A 4 -7.11 -7.58 -23.28
CA ASN A 4 -8.49 -7.47 -22.82
C ASN A 4 -9.08 -8.87 -22.66
N LEU A 5 -9.37 -9.35 -21.45
CA LEU A 5 -10.38 -10.37 -21.11
C LEU A 5 -10.61 -10.35 -19.56
N MET A 6 -11.79 -10.47 -18.91
CA MET A 6 -13.24 -10.24 -19.13
C MET A 6 -13.96 -10.48 -17.77
N ASP A 7 -15.19 -9.97 -17.66
CA ASP A 7 -16.25 -10.08 -16.60
C ASP A 7 -16.97 -11.47 -16.53
N PRO A 8 -17.86 -11.86 -15.54
CA PRO A 8 -18.80 -11.04 -14.74
C PRO A 8 -19.03 -11.35 -13.22
N LEU A 9 -19.58 -10.33 -12.54
CA LEU A 9 -20.20 -10.23 -11.20
C LEU A 9 -21.13 -11.39 -10.75
N GLY A 10 -20.86 -11.94 -9.55
CA GLY A 10 -21.70 -12.85 -8.75
C GLY A 10 -21.07 -13.10 -7.37
N PRO A 11 -21.80 -13.62 -6.35
CA PRO A 11 -21.90 -13.08 -4.98
C PRO A 11 -20.65 -13.10 -4.08
N TYR A 12 -19.48 -13.52 -4.59
CA TYR A 12 -18.23 -13.58 -3.82
C TYR A 12 -17.02 -12.91 -4.51
N GLY A 13 -17.27 -12.08 -5.54
CA GLY A 13 -16.36 -11.03 -6.01
C GLY A 13 -15.26 -11.44 -7.00
N TYR A 14 -15.22 -10.76 -8.16
CA TYR A 14 -14.04 -10.56 -9.02
C TYR A 14 -13.65 -9.08 -8.90
N VAL A 15 -12.35 -8.76 -8.95
CA VAL A 15 -11.87 -7.38 -8.83
C VAL A 15 -11.72 -6.75 -10.21
N TYR A 16 -12.41 -5.62 -10.39
CA TYR A 16 -12.47 -4.78 -11.58
C TYR A 16 -11.23 -3.91 -11.68
N GLY A 17 -10.94 -3.40 -12.86
CA GLY A 17 -9.98 -2.31 -13.04
C GLY A 17 -9.87 -2.02 -14.51
N ASN A 18 -10.47 -0.92 -14.99
CA ASN A 18 -10.05 -0.42 -16.30
C ASN A 18 -8.57 -0.05 -16.16
N VAL A 19 -7.72 -0.39 -17.14
CA VAL A 19 -6.39 0.23 -17.22
C VAL A 19 -6.65 1.72 -17.39
N ILE A 20 -6.42 2.48 -16.33
CA ILE A 20 -6.66 3.90 -16.32
C ILE A 20 -5.48 4.51 -17.06
N PRO A 21 -5.71 5.17 -18.21
CA PRO A 21 -4.62 5.81 -18.94
C PRO A 21 -3.86 6.74 -17.99
N HIS A 22 -2.54 6.68 -18.07
CA HIS A 22 -1.60 7.50 -17.28
C HIS A 22 -2.00 8.99 -17.27
N GLU A 23 -2.49 9.50 -18.39
CA GLU A 23 -2.96 10.89 -18.55
C GLU A 23 -4.14 11.27 -17.61
N ILE A 24 -4.90 10.27 -17.15
CA ILE A 24 -6.07 10.46 -16.28
C ILE A 24 -5.68 10.50 -14.81
N GLU A 25 -4.65 9.73 -14.40
CA GLU A 25 -4.21 9.64 -13.01
C GLU A 25 -2.79 10.14 -12.83
N GLN A 26 -2.69 11.39 -12.39
CA GLN A 26 -1.45 11.97 -11.89
C GLN A 26 -1.39 11.70 -10.39
N LEU A 27 -0.49 10.80 -9.99
CA LEU A 27 -0.12 10.63 -8.59
C LEU A 27 0.97 11.63 -8.24
N GLU A 28 0.80 12.28 -7.10
CA GLU A 28 1.87 13.02 -6.43
C GLU A 28 2.10 12.33 -5.09
N ILE A 29 3.32 11.87 -4.84
CA ILE A 29 3.65 11.03 -3.70
C ILE A 29 4.81 11.66 -2.96
N ALA A 30 4.69 11.73 -1.64
CA ALA A 30 5.76 12.09 -0.73
C ALA A 30 5.69 11.20 0.50
N TYR A 31 6.85 10.76 0.99
CA TYR A 31 6.98 10.00 2.23
C TYR A 31 8.10 10.56 3.09
N GLN A 32 7.97 10.36 4.39
CA GLN A 32 9.03 10.49 5.38
C GLN A 32 9.23 9.14 6.05
N ASP A 33 10.44 8.95 6.57
CA ASP A 33 10.73 7.83 7.45
C ASP A 33 9.99 8.03 8.77
N PRO A 34 9.38 6.95 9.34
CA PRO A 34 8.80 7.03 10.66
C PRO A 34 9.88 7.32 11.71
N ALA A 35 9.49 7.96 12.81
CA ALA A 35 10.42 8.31 13.86
C ALA A 35 11.00 7.06 14.53
N PRO A 36 12.25 7.13 15.02
CA PRO A 36 12.83 6.06 15.82
C PRO A 36 11.91 5.65 16.97
N GLY A 37 11.72 4.33 17.14
CA GLY A 37 10.89 3.77 18.20
C GLY A 37 9.43 3.52 17.80
N SER A 38 9.05 3.69 16.54
CA SER A 38 7.73 3.26 16.06
C SER A 38 7.48 1.78 16.36
N SER A 39 6.28 1.49 16.86
CA SER A 39 5.90 0.14 17.30
C SER A 39 5.31 -0.67 16.17
N MET A 40 5.76 -1.92 16.02
CA MET A 40 5.14 -2.90 15.14
C MET A 40 4.26 -3.86 15.93
N THR A 41 3.07 -4.14 15.44
CA THR A 41 2.14 -5.11 16.05
C THR A 41 2.11 -6.38 15.20
N TYR A 42 2.16 -7.54 15.85
CA TYR A 42 1.98 -8.83 15.17
C TYR A 42 0.59 -9.37 15.41
N GLU A 43 -0.15 -9.62 14.33
CA GLU A 43 -1.48 -10.23 14.39
C GLU A 43 -1.51 -11.51 13.57
N LYS A 44 -1.43 -12.66 14.27
CA LYS A 44 -1.47 -14.01 13.67
C LYS A 44 -0.38 -14.21 12.60
N LYS A 45 -0.76 -14.13 11.31
CA LYS A 45 0.10 -14.36 10.14
C LYS A 45 0.55 -13.06 9.46
N ASN A 46 0.05 -11.93 9.94
CA ASN A 46 0.34 -10.62 9.38
C ASN A 46 1.09 -9.82 10.45
N PHE A 47 1.95 -8.92 9.99
CA PHE A 47 2.46 -7.87 10.85
C PHE A 47 1.94 -6.54 10.34
N PHE A 48 1.64 -5.65 11.28
CA PHE A 48 1.15 -4.31 11.03
C PHE A 48 2.13 -3.34 11.65
N MET A 49 2.66 -2.43 10.84
CA MET A 49 3.34 -1.26 11.34
C MET A 49 2.39 -0.07 11.25
N PHE A 50 2.24 0.65 12.35
CA PHE A 50 1.61 1.96 12.35
C PHE A 50 2.69 3.00 12.07
N LEU A 51 2.44 3.83 11.07
CA LEU A 51 3.29 4.97 10.76
C LEU A 51 2.86 6.14 11.64
N ASP A 52 3.80 7.01 11.98
CA ASP A 52 3.49 8.13 12.85
C ASP A 52 2.43 9.02 12.21
N LYS A 53 1.38 9.33 12.99
CA LYS A 53 0.40 10.31 12.54
C LYS A 53 1.09 11.66 12.50
N LEU A 54 1.31 12.16 11.28
CA LEU A 54 1.78 13.52 11.08
C LEU A 54 0.73 14.53 11.60
N PRO A 55 1.14 15.75 11.97
CA PRO A 55 0.21 16.82 12.28
C PRO A 55 -0.82 16.99 11.16
N GLU A 56 -2.10 17.20 11.50
CA GLU A 56 -3.16 17.43 10.52
C GLU A 56 -2.77 18.57 9.57
N GLY A 57 -2.87 18.33 8.26
CA GLY A 57 -2.44 19.27 7.23
C GLY A 57 -0.93 19.34 6.98
N SER A 58 -0.14 18.43 7.54
CA SER A 58 1.27 18.27 7.15
C SER A 58 1.37 17.71 5.74
N ASP A 59 2.11 18.39 4.87
CA ASP A 59 2.41 17.93 3.50
C ASP A 59 3.70 17.11 3.42
N GLU A 60 4.14 16.58 4.56
CA GLU A 60 5.39 15.83 4.66
C GLU A 60 5.27 14.37 4.18
N SER A 61 4.09 13.75 4.30
CA SER A 61 3.83 12.44 3.71
C SER A 61 2.40 12.31 3.24
N TYR A 62 2.21 12.07 1.95
CA TYR A 62 0.90 11.91 1.35
C TYR A 62 1.00 11.20 0.00
N ILE A 63 -0.14 10.67 -0.44
CA ILE A 63 -0.42 10.35 -1.83
C ILE A 63 -1.60 11.19 -2.30
N SER A 64 -1.43 11.91 -3.39
CA SER A 64 -2.47 12.68 -4.05
C SER A 64 -2.96 11.92 -5.27
N SER A 65 -4.26 11.60 -5.35
CA SER A 65 -4.85 11.00 -6.55
C SER A 65 -5.94 11.88 -7.14
N LYS A 66 -5.71 12.38 -8.35
CA LYS A 66 -6.75 13.08 -9.14
C LYS A 66 -7.84 12.13 -9.63
N LEU A 67 -7.58 10.82 -9.61
CA LEU A 67 -8.57 9.83 -9.98
C LEU A 67 -9.72 9.77 -8.99
N ALA A 68 -9.40 9.84 -7.70
CA ALA A 68 -10.38 9.88 -6.62
C ALA A 68 -11.41 10.99 -6.87
N GLN A 69 -10.91 12.19 -7.22
CA GLN A 69 -11.74 13.33 -7.58
C GLN A 69 -12.51 13.12 -8.89
N ARG A 70 -11.86 12.62 -9.95
CA ARG A 70 -12.46 12.56 -11.30
C ARG A 70 -13.49 11.46 -11.48
N ILE A 71 -13.25 10.28 -10.93
CA ILE A 71 -14.13 9.12 -11.13
C ILE A 71 -15.18 9.04 -10.02
N TYR A 72 -14.83 9.43 -8.79
CA TYR A 72 -15.71 9.23 -7.63
C TYR A 72 -16.25 10.54 -7.04
N ASP A 73 -16.09 11.66 -7.76
CA ASP A 73 -16.56 13.01 -7.37
C ASP A 73 -16.09 13.40 -5.96
N TYR A 74 -14.89 12.94 -5.58
CA TYR A 74 -14.34 13.12 -4.24
C TYR A 74 -13.68 14.51 -4.10
N ASN A 75 -13.99 15.23 -3.01
CA ASN A 75 -13.45 16.58 -2.79
C ASN A 75 -12.00 16.59 -2.30
N TYR A 76 -11.48 15.44 -1.85
CA TYR A 76 -10.11 15.33 -1.40
C TYR A 76 -9.26 14.65 -2.46
N THR A 77 -8.04 15.13 -2.61
CA THR A 77 -7.06 14.47 -3.46
C THR A 77 -5.99 13.79 -2.64
N LYS A 78 -5.71 14.26 -1.41
CA LYS A 78 -4.62 13.78 -0.56
C LYS A 78 -5.09 12.72 0.44
N PHE A 79 -4.29 11.67 0.57
CA PHE A 79 -4.41 10.59 1.54
C PHE A 79 -3.07 10.46 2.28
N TYR A 80 -3.12 10.29 3.59
CA TYR A 80 -1.96 10.30 4.47
C TYR A 80 -1.63 8.88 4.93
N PRO A 81 -0.38 8.43 4.83
CA PRO A 81 0.00 7.07 5.21
C PRO A 81 -0.23 6.87 6.71
N THR A 82 -0.92 5.78 7.06
CA THR A 82 -1.22 5.46 8.47
C THR A 82 -0.57 4.17 8.93
N SER A 83 -0.41 3.22 8.00
CA SER A 83 0.13 1.92 8.31
C SER A 83 0.58 1.20 7.06
N PHE A 84 1.45 0.23 7.25
CA PHE A 84 1.60 -0.83 6.27
C PHE A 84 1.55 -2.20 6.94
N HIS A 85 1.22 -3.21 6.16
CA HIS A 85 1.23 -4.59 6.62
C HIS A 85 1.60 -5.52 5.48
N VAL A 86 2.01 -6.72 5.86
CA VAL A 86 2.46 -7.73 4.91
C VAL A 86 1.65 -9.01 5.09
N HIS A 87 1.31 -9.60 3.95
CA HIS A 87 0.64 -10.89 3.85
C HIS A 87 1.60 -11.94 3.32
N HIS A 88 1.57 -13.13 3.91
CA HIS A 88 2.24 -14.29 3.35
C HIS A 88 1.40 -14.91 2.23
N LYS A 89 2.00 -15.00 1.04
CA LYS A 89 1.32 -15.06 -0.26
C LYS A 89 0.50 -13.81 -0.55
N THR A 90 0.42 -13.48 -1.83
CA THR A 90 -0.33 -12.30 -2.28
C THR A 90 -1.84 -12.50 -2.14
N GLU A 91 -2.56 -11.42 -1.83
CA GLU A 91 -4.02 -11.41 -1.90
C GLU A 91 -4.48 -11.26 -3.36
N HIS A 92 -3.79 -10.41 -4.12
CA HIS A 92 -4.01 -10.23 -5.55
C HIS A 92 -3.35 -11.33 -6.38
N GLN A 93 -3.92 -11.57 -7.56
CA GLN A 93 -3.33 -12.42 -8.58
C GLN A 93 -3.10 -11.61 -9.84
N PHE A 94 -1.96 -11.86 -10.49
CA PHE A 94 -1.63 -11.27 -11.77
C PHE A 94 -1.51 -12.39 -12.80
N ASN A 95 -2.37 -12.35 -13.82
CA ASN A 95 -2.49 -13.41 -14.82
C ASN A 95 -2.68 -14.81 -14.23
N GLY A 96 -3.45 -14.91 -13.13
CA GLY A 96 -3.74 -16.17 -12.44
C GLY A 96 -2.60 -16.72 -11.58
N ASN A 97 -1.53 -15.95 -11.35
CA ASN A 97 -0.42 -16.34 -10.48
C ASN A 97 -0.46 -15.54 -9.18
N PHE A 98 -0.18 -16.24 -8.08
CA PHE A 98 0.14 -15.63 -6.79
C PHE A 98 1.66 -15.42 -6.69
N TYR A 99 2.07 -14.42 -5.94
CA TYR A 99 3.48 -14.23 -5.58
C TYR A 99 3.73 -14.58 -4.12
N ASP A 100 4.98 -14.41 -3.68
CA ASP A 100 5.46 -14.88 -2.39
C ASP A 100 4.88 -14.06 -1.23
N THR A 101 4.72 -12.76 -1.43
CA THR A 101 4.34 -11.81 -0.40
C THR A 101 3.66 -10.58 -1.00
N SER A 102 2.64 -10.03 -0.32
CA SER A 102 2.05 -8.72 -0.63
C SER A 102 2.29 -7.75 0.51
N MET A 103 2.68 -6.51 0.22
CA MET A 103 2.72 -5.41 1.18
C MET A 103 1.68 -4.37 0.82
N HIS A 104 0.84 -4.03 1.79
CA HIS A 104 -0.18 -3.02 1.66
C HIS A 104 0.17 -1.80 2.51
N THR A 105 0.29 -0.63 1.89
CA THR A 105 0.41 0.66 2.58
C THR A 105 -0.93 1.38 2.52
N ASN A 106 -1.55 1.58 3.67
CA ASN A 106 -2.86 2.22 3.81
C ASN A 106 -2.71 3.72 4.05
N HIS A 107 -3.51 4.50 3.33
CA HIS A 107 -3.55 5.94 3.44
C HIS A 107 -4.99 6.39 3.70
N TYR A 108 -5.19 7.25 4.70
CA TYR A 108 -6.51 7.76 5.07
C TYR A 108 -6.59 9.26 4.83
N VAL A 109 -7.79 9.77 4.63
CA VAL A 109 -8.03 11.21 4.59
C VAL A 109 -7.97 11.79 6.02
N ASP A 110 -7.37 12.97 6.19
CA ASP A 110 -7.11 13.58 7.51
C ASP A 110 -8.39 13.84 8.32
N SER A 111 -9.47 14.19 7.63
CA SER A 111 -10.78 14.49 8.19
C SER A 111 -11.87 14.20 7.14
N PRO A 112 -12.43 12.97 7.09
CA PRO A 112 -13.60 12.71 6.27
C PRO A 112 -14.75 13.52 6.87
N SER A 113 -15.22 14.56 6.18
CA SER A 113 -16.33 15.31 6.72
C SER A 113 -17.58 14.44 6.60
N SER A 114 -18.31 14.18 7.68
CA SER A 114 -19.52 13.34 7.64
C SER A 114 -20.63 13.87 6.70
N ASN A 115 -20.41 15.03 6.06
CA ASN A 115 -21.35 15.76 5.23
C ASN A 115 -20.93 15.87 3.74
N ASP A 116 -19.78 15.34 3.34
CA ASP A 116 -19.35 15.38 1.93
C ASP A 116 -19.98 14.28 1.05
N GLY A 117 -20.71 13.34 1.66
CA GLY A 117 -21.43 12.28 0.95
C GLY A 117 -20.51 11.28 0.25
N SER A 118 -19.23 11.26 0.64
CA SER A 118 -18.20 10.56 -0.10
C SER A 118 -17.67 9.37 0.71
N ASP A 119 -17.90 8.16 0.19
CA ASP A 119 -17.65 6.91 0.92
C ASP A 119 -16.18 6.42 0.82
N LEU A 120 -15.34 7.06 0.01
CA LEU A 120 -13.93 6.67 -0.16
C LEU A 120 -13.10 7.11 1.05
N ARG A 121 -12.85 6.17 1.96
CA ARG A 121 -12.16 6.45 3.23
C ARG A 121 -10.66 6.21 3.19
N MET A 122 -10.19 5.45 2.21
CA MET A 122 -8.82 4.93 2.19
C MET A 122 -8.31 4.75 0.76
N LEU A 123 -7.02 4.99 0.57
CA LEU A 123 -6.25 4.57 -0.60
C LEU A 123 -5.18 3.58 -0.13
N THR A 124 -5.15 2.38 -0.70
CA THR A 124 -4.13 1.39 -0.41
C THR A 124 -3.23 1.19 -1.62
N LEU A 125 -1.92 1.29 -1.41
CA LEU A 125 -0.93 0.82 -2.37
C LEU A 125 -0.59 -0.64 -2.04
N SER A 126 -0.71 -1.52 -3.02
CA SER A 126 -0.28 -2.93 -2.90
C SER A 126 0.97 -3.15 -3.73
N PHE A 127 1.96 -3.78 -3.12
CA PHE A 127 3.20 -4.21 -3.76
C PHE A 127 3.35 -5.72 -3.64
N GLU A 128 3.52 -6.38 -4.77
CA GLU A 128 3.74 -7.83 -4.81
C GLU A 128 5.22 -8.15 -4.96
N PHE A 129 5.73 -9.02 -4.08
CA PHE A 129 7.12 -9.44 -4.08
C PHE A 129 7.22 -10.90 -4.50
N SER A 130 8.22 -11.19 -5.34
CA SER A 130 8.57 -12.56 -5.68
C SER A 130 10.07 -12.80 -5.67
N ILE A 131 10.46 -13.99 -5.25
CA ILE A 131 11.85 -14.44 -5.34
C ILE A 131 12.14 -14.99 -6.75
N GLU A 132 11.15 -15.62 -7.38
CA GLU A 132 11.33 -16.30 -8.66
C GLU A 132 10.84 -15.47 -9.86
N ASN A 133 9.71 -14.76 -9.69
CA ASN A 133 9.00 -14.08 -10.78
C ASN A 133 8.98 -12.56 -10.60
N TYR A 134 10.13 -11.98 -10.22
CA TYR A 134 10.28 -10.53 -10.08
C TYR A 134 10.70 -9.85 -11.39
N ASP A 135 10.54 -8.52 -11.45
CA ASP A 135 11.03 -7.73 -12.57
C ASP A 135 12.57 -7.73 -12.61
N ARG A 136 13.12 -8.26 -13.71
CA ARG A 136 14.57 -8.37 -13.89
C ARG A 136 15.24 -7.04 -14.27
N SER A 137 14.48 -5.97 -14.52
CA SER A 137 15.05 -4.62 -14.66
C SER A 137 15.48 -4.01 -13.34
N VAL A 138 15.01 -4.52 -12.20
CA VAL A 138 15.40 -4.02 -10.88
C VAL A 138 16.92 -4.04 -10.76
N SER A 139 17.49 -2.85 -10.56
CA SER A 139 18.92 -2.63 -10.42
C SER A 139 19.45 -3.23 -9.11
N LEU A 140 20.77 -3.39 -9.03
CA LEU A 140 21.40 -3.84 -7.79
C LEU A 140 21.18 -2.82 -6.67
N GLU A 141 21.20 -1.54 -7.00
CA GLU A 141 20.96 -0.43 -6.09
C GLU A 141 19.55 -0.48 -5.50
N GLU A 142 18.52 -0.63 -6.34
CA GLU A 142 17.13 -0.80 -5.88
C GLU A 142 16.95 -2.06 -5.02
N SER A 143 17.58 -3.18 -5.43
CA SER A 143 17.54 -4.41 -4.65
C SER A 143 18.17 -4.25 -3.26
N ILE A 144 19.26 -3.48 -3.16
CA ILE A 144 19.90 -3.17 -1.87
C ILE A 144 18.95 -2.37 -1.00
N VAL A 145 18.28 -1.33 -1.53
CA VAL A 145 17.29 -0.53 -0.77
C VAL A 145 16.13 -1.40 -0.28
N ILE A 146 15.60 -2.27 -1.13
CA ILE A 146 14.50 -3.19 -0.75
C ILE A 146 14.94 -4.15 0.36
N ASN A 147 16.11 -4.79 0.23
CA ASN A 147 16.62 -5.71 1.23
C ASN A 147 16.87 -5.01 2.57
N ASN A 148 17.47 -3.82 2.51
CA ASN A 148 17.71 -2.95 3.65
C ASN A 148 16.43 -2.63 4.43
N PHE A 149 15.35 -2.29 3.73
CA PHE A 149 14.04 -2.07 4.36
C PHE A 149 13.55 -3.31 5.11
N PHE A 150 13.61 -4.49 4.49
CA PHE A 150 13.18 -5.74 5.15
C PHE A 150 14.09 -6.15 6.31
N ASP A 151 15.38 -5.85 6.23
CA ASP A 151 16.34 -6.06 7.32
C ASP A 151 16.05 -5.13 8.51
N ASP A 152 15.69 -3.86 8.26
CA ASP A 152 15.33 -2.88 9.29
C ASP A 152 14.08 -3.27 10.08
N LEU A 153 13.12 -3.95 9.44
CA LEU A 153 11.96 -4.52 10.15
C LEU A 153 12.38 -5.54 11.22
N ASN A 154 13.59 -6.08 11.10
CA ASN A 154 14.23 -6.94 12.10
C ASN A 154 13.33 -8.13 12.49
N LEU A 155 12.61 -8.68 11.51
CA LEU A 155 11.59 -9.72 11.71
C LEU A 155 12.16 -11.02 12.31
N MET A 156 13.48 -11.22 12.20
CA MET A 156 14.20 -12.41 12.67
C MET A 156 14.68 -12.31 14.12
N ASN A 157 14.85 -11.10 14.68
CA ASN A 157 15.32 -10.91 16.05
C ASN A 157 14.16 -10.88 17.05
N ARG A 158 13.20 -11.78 16.84
CA ARG A 158 12.12 -12.03 17.78
C ARG A 158 12.69 -12.82 18.94
N SER A 159 13.06 -12.11 20.00
CA SER A 159 13.14 -12.73 21.33
C SER A 159 11.78 -13.41 21.58
N SER A 160 11.78 -14.60 22.18
CA SER A 160 10.57 -15.38 22.49
C SER A 160 9.58 -14.69 23.44
N SER A 161 9.80 -13.41 23.78
CA SER A 161 8.87 -12.58 24.53
C SER A 161 7.70 -12.16 23.64
N SER A 162 6.52 -12.07 24.26
CA SER A 162 5.28 -11.57 23.66
C SER A 162 5.30 -10.07 23.37
N GLU A 163 6.47 -9.46 23.26
CA GLU A 163 6.65 -8.02 23.11
C GLU A 163 6.77 -7.64 21.64
N SER A 164 6.05 -6.60 21.26
CA SER A 164 6.19 -5.95 19.96
C SER A 164 7.63 -5.46 19.78
N PRO A 165 8.31 -5.80 18.67
CA PRO A 165 9.63 -5.30 18.39
C PRO A 165 9.54 -3.79 18.20
N VAL A 166 10.52 -3.11 18.79
CA VAL A 166 10.75 -1.69 18.57
C VAL A 166 11.70 -1.59 17.39
N ILE A 167 11.34 -0.75 16.41
CA ILE A 167 12.18 -0.51 15.25
C ILE A 167 12.94 0.78 15.48
N ASP A 168 14.27 0.69 15.49
CA ASP A 168 15.15 1.81 15.79
C ASP A 168 15.19 2.81 14.63
N GLU A 169 15.25 2.32 13.40
CA GLU A 169 15.24 3.10 12.18
C GLU A 169 14.54 2.28 11.10
N LEU A 170 13.69 2.92 10.29
CA LEU A 170 13.08 2.28 9.14
C LEU A 170 13.20 3.20 7.94
N ARG A 171 13.90 2.74 6.90
CA ARG A 171 14.06 3.45 5.62
C ARG A 171 12.82 3.34 4.74
N PHE A 172 11.66 3.75 5.26
CA PHE A 172 10.37 3.62 4.59
C PHE A 172 10.27 4.54 3.37
N ARG A 173 10.74 5.79 3.46
CA ARG A 173 10.75 6.71 2.32
C ARG A 173 11.62 6.18 1.19
N GLU A 174 12.86 5.82 1.50
CA GLU A 174 13.81 5.32 0.50
C GLU A 174 13.24 4.08 -0.20
N PHE A 175 12.62 3.18 0.57
CA PHE A 175 11.91 2.02 0.03
C PHE A 175 10.76 2.41 -0.91
N MET A 176 9.88 3.32 -0.49
CA MET A 176 8.74 3.74 -1.30
C MET A 176 9.20 4.48 -2.58
N ASP A 177 10.33 5.18 -2.55
CA ASP A 177 10.91 5.87 -3.71
C ASP A 177 11.46 4.89 -4.79
N THR A 178 11.59 3.59 -4.48
CA THR A 178 12.06 2.58 -5.45
C THR A 178 10.98 2.09 -6.42
N PHE A 179 9.70 2.30 -6.13
CA PHE A 179 8.62 1.70 -6.91
C PHE A 179 8.26 2.52 -8.14
N ASP A 180 7.99 1.82 -9.25
CA ASP A 180 7.40 2.41 -10.43
C ASP A 180 5.90 2.61 -10.22
N TYR A 181 5.52 3.82 -9.86
CA TYR A 181 4.12 4.18 -9.73
C TYR A 181 3.42 4.31 -11.07
N GLU A 182 4.12 4.57 -12.17
CA GLU A 182 3.49 4.92 -13.45
C GLU A 182 2.86 3.72 -14.15
N HIS A 183 3.37 2.52 -13.89
CA HIS A 183 2.84 1.27 -14.43
C HIS A 183 2.10 0.47 -13.35
N ARG A 184 0.88 0.91 -13.04
CA ARG A 184 0.03 0.34 -11.99
C ARG A 184 -1.38 -0.01 -12.48
N TRP A 185 -2.08 -0.84 -11.72
CA TRP A 185 -3.51 -1.07 -11.84
C TRP A 185 -4.24 -0.38 -10.70
N VAL A 186 -5.37 0.26 -11.00
CA VAL A 186 -6.17 0.98 -10.00
C VAL A 186 -7.63 0.59 -10.11
N TYR A 187 -8.27 0.41 -8.96
CA TYR A 187 -9.65 -0.03 -8.87
C TYR A 187 -10.30 0.36 -7.53
N LEU A 188 -11.64 0.35 -7.48
CA LEU A 188 -12.38 0.40 -6.21
C LEU A 188 -12.50 -1.00 -5.62
N GLY A 189 -12.04 -1.14 -4.40
CA GLY A 189 -12.21 -2.35 -3.61
C GLY A 189 -12.69 -2.02 -2.21
N GLY A 190 -12.91 -3.07 -1.43
CA GLY A 190 -13.10 -2.96 0.01
C GLY A 190 -11.86 -3.41 0.78
N ALA A 191 -11.87 -3.21 2.10
CA ALA A 191 -10.81 -3.71 2.97
C ALA A 191 -10.70 -5.24 2.88
N ALA A 192 -9.48 -5.77 2.81
CA ALA A 192 -9.22 -7.21 2.79
C ALA A 192 -9.49 -7.89 4.16
N PHE A 193 -9.72 -7.08 5.20
CA PHE A 193 -10.03 -7.55 6.55
C PHE A 193 -11.45 -7.15 6.96
N PRO A 194 -12.14 -7.99 7.76
CA PRO A 194 -13.42 -7.63 8.36
C PRO A 194 -13.37 -6.25 9.04
N PRO A 195 -14.40 -5.41 8.86
CA PRO A 195 -15.73 -5.71 8.30
C PRO A 195 -15.82 -5.80 6.77
N CYS A 196 -14.70 -5.70 6.03
CA CYS A 196 -14.68 -5.69 4.57
C CYS A 196 -15.46 -4.51 3.98
N ASP A 197 -15.39 -3.35 4.65
CA ASP A 197 -16.03 -2.12 4.19
C ASP A 197 -15.61 -1.80 2.75
N GLN A 198 -16.59 -1.47 1.91
CA GLN A 198 -16.42 -1.02 0.52
C GLN A 198 -16.65 0.48 0.41
#